data_AF-A0A3D5YFN0-F1
#
_entry.id   AF-A0A3D5YFN0-F1
#
_cell.length_a   1.000
_cell.length_b   1.000
_cell.length_c   1.000
_cell.angle_alpha   90.00
_cell.angle_beta   90.00
_cell.angle_gamma   90.00
#
_symmetry.space_group_name_H-M   'P 1'
#
loop_
_entity.id
_entity.type
_entity.pdbx_description
1 polymer ?
#
loop_
_entity_poly.entity_id
_entity_poly.type
_entity_poly.pdbx_seq_one_letter_code
_entity_poly.pdbx_strand_id
1 'polypeptide(L)'
;MVYNEKLYHILKPLIKFLPGLWNKEYKKINKEDYNIMLFGYGRFGSNLYQFLTKKEDKILIVDEHPTIIKQLQKGNIPCIYGDVGDSEFLQELNIKETKMIISTIKKFDENMVLLKTMKQHKKNLIIILVSNHVEEAIKLYEQGADYVILPHYIGVDHTSLMLEEYGFDIEKFINNKEYQIHKLQEKQ
;
A
#
# COMPACT_ATOMS: atom_id res chain seq x y z
N MET A 1 19.94 -29.19 4.42
CA MET A 1 19.96 -27.74 4.73
C MET A 1 19.91 -27.47 6.25
N VAL A 2 20.77 -28.09 7.07
CA VAL A 2 20.71 -27.98 8.56
C VAL A 2 21.82 -27.09 9.14
N TYR A 3 22.80 -26.68 8.32
CA TYR A 3 23.98 -25.95 8.80
C TYR A 3 23.74 -24.44 8.99
N ASN A 4 22.64 -23.89 8.48
CA ASN A 4 22.43 -22.44 8.40
C ASN A 4 21.73 -21.84 9.66
N GLU A 5 20.98 -22.64 10.43
CA GLU A 5 20.24 -22.14 11.60
C GLU A 5 21.15 -21.87 12.81
N LYS A 6 22.12 -22.77 13.09
CA LYS A 6 23.07 -22.57 14.20
C LYS A 6 23.96 -21.35 13.99
N LEU A 7 24.43 -21.13 12.76
CA LEU A 7 25.27 -19.99 12.43
C LEU A 7 24.50 -18.67 12.56
N TYR A 8 23.23 -18.65 12.14
CA TYR A 8 22.34 -17.50 12.31
C TYR A 8 22.12 -17.13 13.78
N HIS A 9 21.91 -18.11 14.67
CA HIS A 9 21.69 -17.84 16.09
C HIS A 9 22.93 -17.27 16.80
N ILE A 10 24.13 -17.69 16.40
CA ILE A 10 25.39 -17.19 16.97
C ILE A 10 25.65 -15.73 16.52
N LEU A 11 25.33 -15.41 15.26
CA LEU A 11 25.54 -14.08 14.69
C LEU A 11 24.37 -13.11 14.95
N LYS A 12 23.22 -13.59 15.43
CA LYS A 12 22.00 -12.82 15.74
C LYS A 12 22.23 -11.49 16.49
N PRO A 13 23.02 -11.43 17.59
CA PRO A 13 23.25 -10.16 18.30
C PRO A 13 24.06 -9.15 17.47
N LEU A 14 24.92 -9.62 16.55
CA LEU A 14 25.76 -8.78 15.70
C LEU A 14 24.99 -8.30 14.45
N ILE A 15 24.18 -9.18 13.86
CA ILE A 15 23.33 -8.90 12.70
C ILE A 15 22.28 -7.82 13.02
N LYS A 16 21.86 -7.71 14.29
CA LYS A 16 20.98 -6.64 14.78
C LYS A 16 21.53 -5.22 14.55
N PHE A 17 22.82 -5.06 14.27
CA PHE A 17 23.41 -3.75 13.97
C PHE A 17 23.71 -3.53 12.49
N LEU A 18 23.48 -4.54 11.64
CA LEU A 18 23.71 -4.48 10.20
C LEU A 18 22.37 -4.33 9.44
N PRO A 19 22.08 -3.14 8.87
CA PRO A 19 20.91 -2.96 8.03
C PRO A 19 21.00 -3.87 6.78
N GLY A 20 19.96 -4.66 6.51
CA GLY A 20 19.83 -5.50 5.30
C GLY A 20 19.91 -7.03 5.51
N LEU A 21 20.48 -7.51 6.63
CA LEU A 21 20.61 -8.95 6.92
C LEU A 21 19.39 -9.54 7.67
N TRP A 22 18.35 -8.75 7.88
CA TRP A 22 17.18 -9.08 8.71
C TRP A 22 16.03 -9.74 7.93
N ASN A 23 16.22 -10.06 6.65
CA ASN A 23 15.12 -10.41 5.75
C ASN A 23 14.42 -11.73 6.10
N LYS A 24 15.03 -12.60 6.92
CA LYS A 24 14.45 -13.91 7.28
C LYS A 24 13.50 -13.90 8.48
N GLU A 25 13.69 -13.03 9.47
CA GLU A 25 12.82 -13.00 10.66
C GLU A 25 11.46 -12.33 10.40
N TYR A 26 11.32 -11.58 9.30
CA TYR A 26 10.09 -10.84 8.98
C TYR A 26 9.22 -11.47 7.87
N LYS A 27 9.72 -12.45 7.11
CA LYS A 27 8.92 -13.25 6.17
C LYS A 27 8.04 -14.24 6.94
N LYS A 28 7.01 -13.72 7.62
CA LYS A 28 5.91 -14.56 8.12
C LYS A 28 4.87 -14.61 7.01
N ILE A 29 4.87 -15.72 6.25
CA ILE A 29 3.85 -15.95 5.22
C ILE A 29 2.50 -15.99 5.92
N ASN A 30 1.61 -15.10 5.51
CA ASN A 30 0.28 -15.04 6.07
C ASN A 30 -0.54 -16.25 5.63
N LYS A 31 -1.17 -16.91 6.60
CA LYS A 31 -2.06 -18.07 6.41
C LYS A 31 -3.54 -17.71 6.49
N GLU A 32 -3.87 -16.50 6.93
CA GLU A 32 -5.24 -16.04 7.05
C GLU A 32 -5.74 -15.44 5.74
N ASP A 33 -7.05 -15.40 5.60
CA ASP A 33 -7.76 -14.87 4.45
C ASP A 33 -8.10 -13.39 4.64
N TYR A 34 -7.73 -12.57 3.64
CA TYR A 34 -7.97 -11.13 3.62
C TYR A 34 -8.72 -10.74 2.36
N ASN A 35 -9.68 -9.81 2.49
CA ASN A 35 -10.47 -9.31 1.38
C ASN A 35 -9.68 -8.29 0.55
N ILE A 36 -8.85 -7.49 1.21
CA ILE A 36 -8.04 -6.44 0.60
C ILE A 36 -6.58 -6.62 1.00
N MET A 37 -5.67 -6.48 0.04
CA MET A 37 -4.25 -6.29 0.33
C MET A 37 -3.80 -4.89 -0.08
N LEU A 38 -3.12 -4.21 0.83
CA LEU A 38 -2.61 -2.86 0.64
C LEU A 38 -1.08 -2.88 0.64
N PHE A 39 -0.48 -2.59 -0.52
CA PHE A 39 0.97 -2.49 -0.70
C PHE A 39 1.43 -1.05 -0.51
N GLY A 40 2.34 -0.85 0.42
CA GLY A 40 2.82 0.46 0.87
C GLY A 40 1.91 1.09 1.93
N TYR A 41 2.46 1.36 3.10
CA TYR A 41 1.81 2.03 4.24
C TYR A 41 2.48 3.37 4.57
N GLY A 42 2.95 4.07 3.53
CA GLY A 42 3.36 5.46 3.67
C GLY A 42 2.16 6.39 3.92
N ARG A 43 2.36 7.70 3.75
CA ARG A 43 1.32 8.72 3.98
C ARG A 43 0.01 8.44 3.24
N PHE A 44 0.07 7.99 1.98
CA PHE A 44 -1.13 7.70 1.20
C PHE A 44 -1.80 6.41 1.67
N GLY A 45 -1.02 5.33 1.81
CA GLY A 45 -1.49 4.03 2.27
C GLY A 45 -2.11 4.06 3.66
N SER A 46 -1.52 4.76 4.63
CA SER A 46 -2.08 4.84 5.99
C SER A 46 -3.41 5.58 6.04
N ASN A 47 -3.56 6.68 5.29
CA ASN A 47 -4.84 7.39 5.16
C ASN A 47 -5.89 6.51 4.48
N LEU A 48 -5.50 5.76 3.45
CA LEU A 48 -6.41 4.85 2.77
C LEU A 48 -6.83 3.69 3.67
N TYR A 49 -5.90 3.11 4.43
CA TYR A 49 -6.19 2.08 5.42
C TYR A 49 -7.22 2.58 6.45
N GLN A 50 -7.01 3.76 7.04
CA GLN A 50 -7.98 4.35 7.99
C GLN A 50 -9.39 4.52 7.40
N PHE A 51 -9.50 4.80 6.11
CA PHE A 51 -10.78 4.88 5.42
C PHE A 51 -11.39 3.48 5.21
N LEU A 52 -10.58 2.52 4.75
CA LEU A 52 -11.04 1.16 4.46
C LEU A 52 -11.43 0.39 5.72
N THR A 53 -10.74 0.59 6.85
CA THR A 53 -11.08 -0.07 8.12
C THR A 53 -12.41 0.37 8.72
N LYS A 54 -13.01 1.46 8.22
CA LYS A 54 -14.39 1.82 8.59
C LYS A 54 -15.41 0.84 7.99
N LYS A 55 -14.99 0.03 7.02
CA LYS A 55 -15.75 -1.08 6.46
C LYS A 55 -15.32 -2.37 7.16
N GLU A 56 -16.21 -3.35 7.26
CA GLU A 56 -15.94 -4.66 7.90
C GLU A 56 -15.01 -5.58 7.07
N ASP A 57 -14.18 -4.99 6.19
CA ASP A 57 -13.26 -5.72 5.33
C ASP A 57 -11.98 -6.11 6.09
N LYS A 58 -11.51 -7.35 5.90
CA LYS A 58 -10.20 -7.78 6.41
C LYS A 58 -9.10 -7.28 5.48
N ILE A 59 -8.18 -6.48 6.02
CA ILE A 59 -7.10 -5.83 5.26
C ILE A 59 -5.74 -6.34 5.73
N LEU A 60 -4.92 -6.76 4.77
CA LEU A 60 -3.52 -7.08 5.00
C LEU A 60 -2.64 -5.97 4.42
N ILE A 61 -1.69 -5.48 5.22
CA ILE A 61 -0.70 -4.49 4.75
C ILE A 61 0.60 -5.19 4.37
N VAL A 62 1.20 -4.79 3.25
CA VAL A 62 2.55 -5.22 2.85
C VAL A 62 3.44 -4.00 2.72
N ASP A 63 4.60 -4.00 3.38
CA ASP A 63 5.57 -2.90 3.28
C ASP A 63 7.02 -3.39 3.38
N GLU A 64 7.92 -2.77 2.62
CA GLU A 64 9.35 -3.08 2.59
C GLU A 64 10.15 -2.43 3.73
N HIS A 65 9.54 -1.52 4.51
CA HIS A 65 10.22 -0.78 5.59
C HIS A 65 10.00 -1.46 6.95
N PRO A 66 11.06 -1.98 7.61
CA PRO A 66 10.91 -2.66 8.91
C PRO A 66 10.35 -1.77 10.02
N THR A 67 10.56 -0.45 9.95
CA THR A 67 10.03 0.53 10.91
C THR A 67 8.51 0.61 10.84
N ILE A 68 7.95 0.63 9.63
CA ILE A 68 6.51 0.60 9.38
C ILE A 68 5.92 -0.72 9.90
N ILE A 69 6.52 -1.85 9.56
CA ILE A 69 6.06 -3.17 10.03
C ILE A 69 6.02 -3.25 11.56
N LYS A 70 7.07 -2.77 12.24
CA LYS A 70 7.09 -2.73 13.72
C LYS A 70 5.98 -1.85 14.29
N GLN A 71 5.66 -0.72 13.66
CA GLN A 71 4.58 0.15 14.08
C GLN A 71 3.22 -0.54 13.93
N LEU A 72 2.96 -1.17 12.79
CA LEU A 72 1.73 -1.91 12.51
C LEU A 72 1.51 -3.07 13.49
N GLN A 73 2.56 -3.84 13.76
CA GLN A 73 2.53 -4.94 14.73
C GLN A 73 2.19 -4.46 16.15
N LYS A 74 2.76 -3.33 16.60
CA LYS A 74 2.41 -2.73 17.90
C LYS A 74 0.93 -2.34 17.99
N GLY A 75 0.34 -1.95 16.86
CA GLY A 75 -1.09 -1.64 16.75
C GLY A 75 -2.00 -2.86 16.52
N ASN A 76 -1.46 -4.09 16.55
CA ASN A 76 -2.17 -5.31 16.17
C ASN A 76 -2.81 -5.24 14.77
N ILE A 77 -2.19 -4.48 13.87
CA ILE A 77 -2.65 -4.36 12.49
C ILE A 77 -2.03 -5.50 11.66
N PRO A 78 -2.83 -6.28 10.92
CA PRO A 78 -2.32 -7.33 10.05
C PRO A 78 -1.33 -6.79 9.01
N CYS A 79 -0.10 -7.28 9.05
CA CYS A 79 0.95 -6.83 8.17
C CYS A 79 2.02 -7.89 7.88
N ILE A 80 2.66 -7.77 6.71
CA ILE A 80 3.79 -8.58 6.27
C ILE A 80 4.89 -7.67 5.79
N TYR A 81 6.12 -8.02 6.13
CA TYR A 81 7.31 -7.46 5.50
C TYR A 81 7.55 -8.15 4.16
N GLY A 82 7.64 -7.37 3.08
CA GLY A 82 7.90 -7.92 1.76
C GLY A 82 8.31 -6.87 0.75
N ASP A 83 9.13 -7.28 -0.21
CA ASP A 83 9.54 -6.50 -1.36
C ASP A 83 8.61 -6.84 -2.54
N VAL A 84 7.98 -5.83 -3.12
CA VAL A 84 7.04 -5.99 -4.24
C VAL A 84 7.77 -6.26 -5.55
N GLY A 85 9.05 -5.93 -5.65
CA GLY A 85 9.91 -6.32 -6.77
C GLY A 85 10.28 -7.81 -6.76
N ASP A 86 10.15 -8.50 -5.63
CA ASP A 86 10.39 -9.94 -5.49
C ASP A 86 9.15 -10.73 -5.95
N SER A 87 9.17 -11.22 -7.18
CA SER A 87 8.06 -12.03 -7.72
C SER A 87 7.86 -13.35 -6.97
N GLU A 88 8.91 -13.91 -6.35
CA GLU A 88 8.77 -15.14 -5.55
C GLU A 88 7.96 -14.84 -4.28
N PHE A 89 8.27 -13.74 -3.60
CA PHE A 89 7.47 -13.26 -2.47
C PHE A 89 5.99 -13.07 -2.85
N LEU A 90 5.73 -12.43 -3.99
CA LEU A 90 4.37 -12.20 -4.46
C LEU A 90 3.61 -13.51 -4.73
N GLN A 91 4.29 -14.54 -5.27
CA GLN A 91 3.70 -15.85 -5.53
C GLN A 91 3.39 -16.64 -4.25
N GLU A 92 4.08 -16.35 -3.14
CA GLU A 92 3.83 -16.98 -1.84
C GLU A 92 2.64 -16.39 -1.08
N LEU A 93 2.09 -15.25 -1.54
CA LEU A 93 0.97 -14.59 -0.86
C LEU A 93 -0.34 -15.38 -1.03
N ASN A 94 -1.01 -15.66 0.10
CA ASN A 94 -2.36 -16.23 0.08
C ASN A 94 -3.40 -15.18 -0.39
N ILE A 95 -3.71 -15.18 -1.69
CA ILE A 95 -4.73 -14.29 -2.29
C ILE A 95 -6.08 -14.97 -2.55
N LYS A 96 -6.32 -16.15 -1.95
CA LYS A 96 -7.49 -17.00 -2.23
C LYS A 96 -8.79 -16.21 -2.08
N GLU A 97 -8.99 -15.55 -0.94
CA GLU A 97 -10.19 -14.76 -0.64
C GLU A 97 -10.04 -13.26 -0.97
N THR A 98 -8.87 -12.85 -1.48
CA THR A 98 -8.59 -11.45 -1.81
C THR A 98 -9.37 -11.02 -3.04
N LYS A 99 -10.17 -9.98 -2.88
CA LYS A 99 -11.01 -9.39 -3.94
C LYS A 99 -10.34 -8.17 -4.57
N MET A 100 -9.50 -7.48 -3.79
CA MET A 100 -8.86 -6.24 -4.20
C MET A 100 -7.42 -6.16 -3.73
N ILE A 101 -6.53 -5.72 -4.62
CA ILE A 101 -5.19 -5.26 -4.31
C ILE A 101 -5.12 -3.76 -4.58
N ILE A 102 -4.55 -3.03 -3.64
CA ILE A 102 -4.24 -1.61 -3.82
C ILE A 102 -2.75 -1.41 -3.59
N SER A 103 -2.04 -0.86 -4.57
CA SER A 103 -0.64 -0.45 -4.40
C SER A 103 -0.55 1.06 -4.36
N THR A 104 0.05 1.56 -3.28
CA THR A 104 0.37 2.98 -3.11
C THR A 104 1.85 3.27 -3.39
N ILE A 105 2.58 2.24 -3.81
CA ILE A 105 3.95 2.32 -4.31
C ILE A 105 3.94 3.12 -5.61
N LYS A 106 4.93 4.01 -5.77
CA LYS A 106 5.02 4.93 -6.91
C LYS A 106 6.05 4.52 -7.95
N LYS A 107 6.80 3.45 -7.70
CA LYS A 107 7.79 2.91 -8.62
C LYS A 107 7.07 2.08 -9.69
N PHE A 108 7.21 2.49 -10.95
CA PHE A 108 6.55 1.84 -12.08
C PHE A 108 6.87 0.35 -12.20
N ASP A 109 8.15 -0.01 -12.11
CA ASP A 109 8.59 -1.40 -12.29
C ASP A 109 8.03 -2.33 -11.20
N GLU A 110 7.99 -1.89 -9.94
CA GLU A 110 7.40 -2.68 -8.85
C GLU A 110 5.89 -2.87 -9.04
N ASN A 111 5.18 -1.81 -9.43
CA ASN A 111 3.75 -1.91 -9.75
C ASN A 111 3.49 -2.83 -10.95
N MET A 112 4.38 -2.83 -11.94
CA MET A 112 4.30 -3.71 -13.11
C MET A 112 4.51 -5.18 -12.72
N VAL A 113 5.50 -5.46 -11.88
CA VAL A 113 5.76 -6.81 -11.34
C VAL A 113 4.56 -7.29 -10.51
N LEU A 114 4.02 -6.44 -9.63
CA LEU A 114 2.82 -6.74 -8.85
C LEU A 114 1.63 -7.07 -9.75
N LEU A 115 1.30 -6.18 -10.69
CA LEU A 115 0.16 -6.33 -11.58
C LEU A 115 0.22 -7.65 -12.36
N LYS A 116 1.36 -7.92 -13.00
CA LYS A 116 1.54 -9.13 -13.82
C LYS A 116 1.47 -10.39 -12.98
N THR A 117 2.18 -10.43 -11.86
CA THR A 117 2.23 -11.61 -10.99
C THR A 117 0.85 -11.93 -10.41
N MET A 118 0.14 -10.91 -9.94
CA MET A 118 -1.17 -11.10 -9.30
C MET A 118 -2.27 -11.46 -10.30
N LYS A 119 -2.31 -10.83 -11.49
CA LYS A 119 -3.29 -11.20 -12.53
C LYS A 119 -3.03 -12.59 -13.10
N GLN A 120 -1.77 -13.03 -13.18
CA GLN A 120 -1.44 -14.41 -13.53
C GLN A 120 -1.95 -15.40 -12.47
N HIS A 121 -1.84 -15.05 -11.19
CA HIS A 121 -2.24 -15.92 -10.09
C HIS A 121 -3.77 -15.95 -9.88
N LYS A 122 -4.47 -14.82 -10.06
CA LYS A 122 -5.93 -14.71 -9.93
C LYS A 122 -6.51 -13.69 -10.92
N LYS A 123 -7.22 -14.20 -11.95
CA LYS A 123 -7.82 -13.35 -13.00
C LYS A 123 -8.90 -12.40 -12.50
N ASN A 124 -9.77 -12.87 -11.60
CA ASN A 124 -10.87 -12.07 -11.03
C ASN A 124 -10.41 -11.34 -9.75
N LEU A 125 -9.44 -10.46 -9.91
CA LEU A 125 -8.85 -9.67 -8.83
C LEU A 125 -8.81 -8.22 -9.28
N ILE A 126 -9.42 -7.31 -8.50
CA ILE A 126 -9.38 -5.88 -8.78
C ILE A 126 -8.02 -5.35 -8.33
N ILE A 127 -7.30 -4.67 -9.20
CA ILE A 127 -5.98 -4.09 -8.90
C ILE A 127 -6.01 -2.59 -9.15
N ILE A 128 -5.82 -1.84 -8.08
CA ILE A 128 -5.72 -0.39 -8.07
C ILE A 128 -4.27 0.01 -7.82
N LEU A 129 -3.70 0.84 -8.67
CA LEU A 129 -2.30 1.28 -8.56
C LEU A 129 -2.22 2.80 -8.44
N VAL A 130 -1.06 3.31 -8.02
CA VAL A 130 -0.75 4.75 -8.04
C VAL A 130 0.39 4.99 -9.02
N SER A 131 0.28 6.03 -9.83
CA SER A 131 1.40 6.58 -10.60
C SER A 131 1.45 8.10 -10.46
N ASN A 132 2.61 8.71 -10.72
CA ASN A 132 2.73 10.15 -10.87
C ASN A 132 2.84 10.58 -12.35
N HIS A 133 2.94 9.64 -13.29
CA HIS A 133 3.20 9.90 -14.70
C HIS A 133 2.09 9.32 -15.57
N VAL A 134 1.61 10.12 -16.53
CA VAL A 134 0.48 9.73 -17.39
C VAL A 134 0.88 8.55 -18.29
N GLU A 135 2.10 8.59 -18.83
CA GLU A 135 2.61 7.55 -19.73
C GLU A 135 2.74 6.20 -19.02
N GLU A 136 3.16 6.22 -17.75
CA GLU A 136 3.21 5.02 -16.91
C GLU A 136 1.81 4.50 -16.59
N ALA A 137 0.87 5.39 -16.26
CA ALA A 137 -0.51 5.01 -16.00
C ALA A 137 -1.15 4.34 -17.21
N ILE A 138 -0.95 4.89 -18.42
CA ILE A 138 -1.42 4.27 -19.68
C ILE A 138 -0.86 2.85 -19.81
N LYS A 139 0.46 2.67 -19.62
CA LYS A 139 1.08 1.34 -19.67
C LYS A 139 0.52 0.39 -18.63
N LEU A 140 0.25 0.85 -17.40
CA LEU A 140 -0.36 0.01 -16.36
C LEU A 140 -1.78 -0.43 -16.76
N TYR A 141 -2.58 0.44 -17.36
CA TYR A 141 -3.89 0.10 -17.90
C TYR A 141 -3.80 -0.92 -19.05
N GLU A 142 -2.87 -0.72 -19.99
CA GLU A 142 -2.62 -1.68 -21.10
C GLU A 142 -2.25 -3.08 -20.59
N GLN A 143 -1.66 -3.17 -19.39
CA GLN A 143 -1.30 -4.44 -18.75
C GLN A 143 -2.42 -5.00 -17.85
N GLY A 144 -3.58 -4.36 -17.79
CA GLY A 144 -4.78 -4.85 -17.13
C GLY A 144 -5.01 -4.35 -15.71
N ALA A 145 -4.40 -3.22 -15.31
CA ALA A 145 -4.81 -2.54 -14.08
C ALA A 145 -6.28 -2.09 -14.20
N ASP A 146 -7.06 -2.26 -13.13
CA ASP A 146 -8.48 -1.90 -13.14
C ASP A 146 -8.69 -0.40 -12.85
N TYR A 147 -7.76 0.20 -12.10
CA TYR A 147 -7.70 1.64 -11.88
C TYR A 147 -6.28 2.10 -11.55
N VAL A 148 -5.86 3.22 -12.10
CA VAL A 148 -4.60 3.89 -11.78
C VAL A 148 -4.91 5.29 -11.26
N ILE A 149 -4.62 5.50 -9.98
CA ILE A 149 -4.75 6.79 -9.31
C ILE A 149 -3.58 7.66 -9.77
N LEU A 150 -3.92 8.83 -10.32
CA LEU A 150 -2.98 9.92 -10.60
C LEU A 150 -3.26 11.07 -9.62
N PRO A 151 -2.56 11.17 -8.47
CA PRO A 151 -2.95 12.08 -7.39
C PRO A 151 -3.06 13.55 -7.80
N HIS A 152 -2.21 13.99 -8.73
CA HIS A 152 -2.23 15.37 -9.23
C HIS A 152 -3.53 15.68 -10.00
N TYR A 153 -4.03 14.75 -10.80
CA TYR A 153 -5.26 14.93 -11.56
C TYR A 153 -6.50 14.82 -10.66
N ILE A 154 -6.51 13.89 -9.71
CA ILE A 154 -7.59 13.79 -8.71
C ILE A 154 -7.71 15.08 -7.89
N GLY A 155 -6.58 15.71 -7.54
CA GLY A 155 -6.59 17.00 -6.87
C GLY A 155 -7.19 18.11 -7.73
N VAL A 156 -6.86 18.14 -9.04
CA VAL A 156 -7.43 19.10 -9.98
C VAL A 156 -8.93 18.88 -10.15
N ASP A 157 -9.36 17.65 -10.41
CA ASP A 157 -10.79 17.32 -10.59
C ASP A 157 -11.61 17.70 -9.35
N HIS A 158 -11.12 17.35 -8.16
CA HIS A 158 -11.78 17.74 -6.91
C HIS A 158 -11.84 19.26 -6.74
N THR A 159 -10.76 19.97 -7.07
CA THR A 159 -10.72 21.43 -6.99
C THR A 159 -11.68 22.07 -7.99
N SER A 160 -11.73 21.57 -9.22
CA SER A 160 -12.63 22.07 -10.26
C SER A 160 -14.09 21.94 -9.85
N LEU A 161 -14.50 20.78 -9.32
CA LEU A 161 -15.87 20.58 -8.81
C LEU A 161 -16.21 21.55 -7.67
N MET A 162 -15.27 21.79 -6.75
CA MET A 162 -15.47 22.76 -5.67
C MET A 162 -15.58 24.18 -6.21
N LEU A 163 -14.77 24.56 -7.20
CA LEU A 163 -14.84 25.89 -7.82
C LEU A 163 -16.14 26.10 -8.60
N GLU A 164 -16.64 25.08 -9.30
CA GLU A 164 -17.96 25.10 -9.94
C GLU A 164 -19.10 25.28 -8.93
N GLU A 165 -19.01 24.60 -7.78
CA GLU A 165 -20.00 24.72 -6.71
C GLU A 165 -19.95 26.09 -6.00
N TYR A 166 -18.75 26.64 -5.81
CA TYR A 166 -18.54 27.83 -4.98
C TYR A 166 -18.63 29.12 -5.79
N GLY A 167 -18.22 29.10 -7.06
CA GLY A 167 -18.06 30.31 -7.86
C GLY A 167 -17.14 31.30 -7.14
N PHE A 168 -17.65 32.52 -6.89
CA PHE A 168 -16.96 33.58 -6.15
C PHE A 168 -17.52 33.81 -4.74
N ASP A 169 -18.26 32.85 -4.17
CA ASP A 169 -18.86 32.96 -2.84
C ASP A 169 -17.80 32.84 -1.73
N ILE A 170 -17.43 33.99 -1.16
CA ILE A 170 -16.40 34.09 -0.11
C ILE A 170 -16.80 33.32 1.16
N GLU A 171 -18.08 33.27 1.53
CA GLU A 171 -18.52 32.58 2.75
C GLU A 171 -18.28 31.08 2.63
N LYS A 172 -18.56 30.48 1.46
CA LYS A 172 -18.24 29.06 1.21
C LYS A 172 -16.74 28.78 1.35
N PHE A 173 -15.87 29.66 0.84
CA PHE A 173 -14.42 29.51 1.01
C PHE A 173 -13.97 29.63 2.47
N ILE A 174 -14.55 30.56 3.25
CA ILE A 174 -14.25 30.71 4.68
C ILE A 174 -14.66 29.45 5.44
N ASN A 175 -15.88 28.96 5.23
CA ASN A 175 -16.40 27.77 5.89
C ASN A 175 -15.57 26.53 5.54
N ASN A 176 -15.21 26.34 4.27
CA ASN A 176 -14.35 25.24 3.86
C ASN A 176 -12.95 25.37 4.47
N LYS A 177 -12.36 26.56 4.52
CA LYS A 177 -11.05 26.79 5.16
C LYS A 177 -11.07 26.37 6.64
N GLU A 178 -12.08 26.76 7.39
CA GLU A 178 -12.23 26.38 8.81
C GLU A 178 -12.35 24.86 8.98
N TYR A 179 -13.19 24.22 8.15
CA TYR A 179 -13.33 22.76 8.12
C TYR A 179 -12.00 22.05 7.82
N GLN A 180 -11.23 22.52 6.83
CA GLN A 180 -9.96 21.90 6.45
C GLN A 180 -8.90 22.05 7.55
N ILE A 181 -8.83 23.21 8.22
CA ILE A 181 -7.92 23.43 9.35
C ILE A 181 -8.21 22.44 10.46
N HIS A 182 -9.48 22.29 10.85
CA HIS A 182 -9.90 21.34 11.89
C HIS A 182 -9.47 19.90 11.53
N LYS A 183 -9.77 19.46 10.31
CA LYS A 183 -9.44 18.11 9.83
C LYS A 183 -7.92 17.86 9.74
N LEU A 184 -7.12 18.88 9.45
CA LEU A 184 -5.67 18.77 9.42
C LEU A 184 -5.06 18.70 10.82
N GLN A 185 -5.66 19.38 11.80
CA GLN A 185 -5.24 19.31 13.20
C GLN A 185 -5.51 17.93 13.83
N GLU A 186 -6.63 17.28 13.48
CA GLU A 186 -6.93 15.90 13.92
C GLU A 186 -5.92 14.85 13.41
N LYS A 187 -5.11 15.18 12.40
CA LYS A 187 -4.14 14.27 11.77
C LYS A 187 -2.70 14.45 12.27
N GLN A 188 -2.43 15.46 13.10
CA GLN A 188 -1.13 15.67 13.75
C GLN A 188 -1.03 14.87 15.04
#